data_AF-A0A7V0JV78-F1
#
_entry.id   AF-A0A7V0JV78-F1
#
_cell.length_a   1.000
_cell.length_b   1.000
_cell.length_c   1.000
_cell.angle_alpha   90.00
_cell.angle_beta   90.00
_cell.angle_gamma   90.00
#
_symmetry.space_group_name_H-M   'P 1'
#
loop_
_entity.id
_entity.type
_entity.pdbx_description
1 polymer ?
#
loop_
_entity_poly.entity_id
_entity_poly.type
_entity_poly.pdbx_seq_one_letter_code
_entity_poly.pdbx_strand_id
1 'polypeptide(L)'
;MRILSLGWDLEGPGVERSSWYRSESLASYEIVLIDPLTLPELWIPYTTPDPDGIRRVDPRYDQGLSRALENLLALRREELRGLLSLGGVVAVRLRPAGEVLEIRSPLGACRRLHGYSFLPEI
;
A
#
# COMPACT_ATOMS: atom_id res chain seq x y z
N MET A 1 -12.69 -11.19 18.28
CA MET A 1 -12.02 -11.35 16.98
C MET A 1 -11.99 -10.00 16.28
N ARG A 2 -10.81 -9.46 15.91
CA ARG A 2 -10.67 -8.17 15.21
C ARG A 2 -10.27 -8.39 13.75
N ILE A 3 -11.09 -7.88 12.84
CA ILE A 3 -10.88 -7.96 11.38
C ILE A 3 -10.70 -6.55 10.85
N LEU A 4 -9.64 -6.30 10.08
CA LEU A 4 -9.47 -5.06 9.34
C LEU A 4 -9.86 -5.25 7.87
N SER A 5 -10.66 -4.33 7.35
CA SER A 5 -10.98 -4.19 5.94
C SER A 5 -10.31 -2.93 5.36
N LEU A 6 -9.39 -3.12 4.44
CA LEU A 6 -8.76 -2.07 3.63
C LEU A 6 -9.32 -2.14 2.21
N GLY A 7 -10.25 -1.23 1.89
CA GLY A 7 -10.83 -1.08 0.55
C GLY A 7 -11.93 -2.09 0.19
N TRP A 8 -12.26 -3.06 1.06
CA TRP A 8 -13.45 -3.88 0.87
C TRP A 8 -14.67 -3.18 1.49
N ASP A 9 -15.81 -3.27 0.81
CA ASP A 9 -17.10 -2.85 1.32
C ASP A 9 -17.71 -4.01 2.13
N LEU A 10 -17.23 -4.18 3.36
CA LEU A 10 -17.64 -5.24 4.28
C LEU A 10 -18.02 -4.63 5.62
N GLU A 11 -19.13 -5.11 6.18
CA GLU A 11 -19.64 -4.70 7.48
C GLU A 11 -20.06 -5.92 8.29
N GLY A 12 -19.90 -5.82 9.61
CA GLY A 12 -20.29 -6.88 10.53
C GLY A 12 -19.61 -6.77 11.89
N PRO A 13 -20.01 -7.60 12.87
CA PRO A 13 -19.41 -7.59 14.19
C PRO A 13 -17.89 -7.82 14.14
N GLY A 14 -17.11 -6.91 14.71
CA GLY A 14 -15.65 -7.00 14.77
C GLY A 14 -14.90 -6.63 13.49
N VAL A 15 -15.61 -6.21 12.43
CA VAL A 15 -15.01 -5.67 11.20
C VAL A 15 -14.80 -4.17 11.34
N GLU A 16 -13.55 -3.75 11.25
CA GLU A 16 -13.14 -2.36 11.20
C GLU A 16 -12.82 -1.98 9.74
N ARG A 17 -13.39 -0.88 9.25
CA ARG A 17 -13.08 -0.34 7.93
C ARG A 17 -12.12 0.83 8.08
N SER A 18 -11.02 0.81 7.33
CA SER A 18 -10.05 1.91 7.39
C SER A 18 -9.29 2.08 6.06
N SER A 19 -8.32 2.99 6.06
CA SER A 19 -7.43 3.25 4.94
C SER A 19 -5.97 2.95 5.32
N TRP A 20 -5.12 2.88 4.30
CA TRP A 20 -3.68 2.61 4.44
C TRP A 20 -2.96 3.52 5.45
N TYR A 21 -3.34 4.79 5.51
CA TYR A 21 -2.66 5.80 6.34
C TYR A 21 -3.39 6.13 7.65
N ARG A 22 -4.62 5.61 7.86
CA ARG A 22 -5.40 5.86 9.09
C ARG A 22 -5.57 4.64 9.98
N SER A 23 -5.39 3.43 9.44
CA SER A 23 -5.52 2.20 10.22
C SER A 23 -4.50 2.15 11.36
N GLU A 24 -4.90 1.52 12.47
CA GLU A 24 -3.97 1.04 13.48
C GLU A 24 -2.93 0.10 12.84
N SER A 25 -1.97 -0.36 13.64
CA SER A 25 -1.00 -1.33 13.16
C SER A 25 -1.69 -2.59 12.63
N LEU A 26 -1.32 -3.06 11.44
CA LEU A 26 -1.95 -4.27 10.86
C LEU A 26 -1.72 -5.50 11.76
N ALA A 27 -0.66 -5.51 12.57
CA ALA A 27 -0.35 -6.56 13.53
C ALA A 27 -1.28 -6.60 14.76
N SER A 28 -2.16 -5.61 14.96
CA SER A 28 -3.14 -5.60 16.06
C SER A 28 -4.43 -6.36 15.74
N TYR A 29 -4.56 -6.88 14.51
CA TYR A 29 -5.72 -7.62 14.01
C TYR A 29 -5.38 -9.11 13.84
N GLU A 30 -6.41 -9.97 13.84
CA GLU A 30 -6.26 -11.39 13.54
C GLU A 30 -6.40 -11.67 12.04
N ILE A 31 -7.21 -10.86 11.35
CA ILE A 31 -7.47 -10.98 9.92
C ILE A 31 -7.40 -9.59 9.27
N VAL A 32 -6.65 -9.47 8.18
CA VAL A 32 -6.58 -8.26 7.36
C VAL A 32 -7.02 -8.59 5.93
N LEU A 33 -8.10 -7.95 5.49
CA LEU A 33 -8.68 -8.07 4.15
C LEU A 33 -8.29 -6.84 3.33
N ILE A 34 -7.66 -7.04 2.17
CA ILE A 34 -7.07 -5.95 1.38
C ILE A 34 -7.60 -5.98 -0.06
N ASP A 35 -8.18 -4.88 -0.54
CA ASP A 35 -8.40 -4.62 -1.96
C ASP A 35 -7.25 -3.70 -2.45
N PRO A 36 -6.29 -4.24 -3.22
CA PRO A 36 -5.11 -3.48 -3.64
C PRO A 36 -5.44 -2.32 -4.57
N LEU A 37 -6.66 -2.27 -5.12
CA LEU A 37 -7.14 -1.18 -5.99
C LEU A 37 -7.12 0.19 -5.30
N THR A 38 -7.23 0.23 -3.97
CA THR A 38 -7.21 1.47 -3.19
C THR A 38 -5.81 2.05 -2.98
N LEU A 39 -4.76 1.25 -3.18
CA LEU A 39 -3.39 1.71 -2.90
C LEU A 39 -2.92 2.79 -3.88
N PRO A 40 -3.16 2.68 -5.20
CA PRO A 40 -2.82 3.76 -6.14
C PRO A 40 -3.48 5.12 -5.86
N GLU A 41 -4.59 5.15 -5.13
CA GLU A 41 -5.24 6.40 -4.70
C GLU A 41 -4.32 7.26 -3.81
N LEU A 42 -3.26 6.68 -3.24
CA LEU A 42 -2.27 7.41 -2.45
C LEU A 42 -1.35 8.30 -3.29
N TRP A 43 -1.24 8.09 -4.60
CA TRP A 43 -0.36 8.88 -5.48
C TRP A 43 -1.02 9.42 -6.75
N ILE A 44 -2.09 8.79 -7.24
CA ILE A 44 -2.81 9.28 -8.43
C ILE A 44 -3.20 10.76 -8.31
N PRO A 45 -3.75 11.25 -7.18
CA PRO A 45 -4.14 12.66 -7.06
C PRO A 45 -2.97 13.66 -7.04
N TYR A 46 -1.76 13.18 -6.74
CA TYR A 46 -0.58 14.03 -6.49
C TYR A 46 0.46 13.97 -7.61
N THR A 47 0.19 13.19 -8.64
CA THR A 47 1.10 12.98 -9.76
C THR A 47 0.36 13.22 -11.06
N THR A 48 1.08 13.57 -12.11
CA THR A 48 0.54 13.63 -13.48
C THR A 48 1.27 12.57 -14.29
N PRO A 49 0.60 11.82 -15.16
CA PRO A 49 1.30 10.90 -16.06
C PRO A 49 2.21 11.68 -17.02
N ASP A 50 3.39 11.13 -17.29
CA ASP A 50 4.29 11.58 -18.36
C ASP A 50 3.65 11.26 -19.74
N PRO A 51 4.22 11.76 -20.87
CA PRO A 51 3.67 11.50 -22.21
C PRO A 51 3.55 10.02 -22.61
N ASP A 52 4.33 9.14 -21.96
CA ASP A 52 4.25 7.69 -22.14
C ASP A 52 3.18 7.02 -21.26
N GLY A 53 2.39 7.82 -20.53
CA GLY A 53 1.32 7.36 -19.63
C GLY A 53 1.81 6.91 -18.26
N ILE A 54 3.11 6.91 -17.99
CA ILE A 54 3.67 6.47 -16.70
C ILE A 54 3.78 7.64 -15.74
N ARG A 55 3.32 7.45 -14.50
CA ARG A 55 3.47 8.47 -13.45
C ARG A 55 4.87 8.37 -12.86
N ARG A 56 5.57 9.50 -12.85
CA ARG A 56 6.92 9.59 -12.28
C ARG A 56 7.01 10.70 -11.25
N VAL A 57 7.76 10.43 -10.19
CA VAL A 57 8.14 11.43 -9.20
C VAL A 57 9.65 11.47 -9.05
N ASP A 58 10.16 12.67 -8.80
CA ASP A 58 11.55 12.88 -8.41
C ASP A 58 11.55 13.30 -6.93
N PRO A 59 12.20 12.54 -6.04
CA PRO A 59 12.30 12.87 -4.61
C PRO A 59 12.85 14.28 -4.30
N ARG A 60 13.49 14.95 -5.26
CA ARG A 60 13.97 16.33 -5.13
C ARG A 60 12.86 17.37 -5.32
N TYR A 61 11.77 17.01 -6.00
CA TYR A 61 10.72 17.93 -6.44
C TYR A 61 9.31 17.52 -6.01
N ASP A 62 9.13 16.33 -5.44
CA ASP A 62 7.83 15.74 -5.10
C ASP A 62 7.27 16.13 -3.71
N GLN A 63 7.89 17.12 -3.05
CA GLN A 63 7.50 17.62 -1.73
C GLN A 63 7.46 16.53 -0.64
N GLY A 64 8.22 15.44 -0.81
CA GLY A 64 8.31 14.35 0.16
C GLY A 64 7.33 13.20 -0.08
N LEU A 65 6.54 13.23 -1.16
CA LEU A 65 5.56 12.19 -1.50
C LEU A 65 6.21 10.80 -1.59
N SER A 66 7.31 10.65 -2.36
CA SER A 66 8.02 9.37 -2.51
C SER A 66 8.45 8.80 -1.16
N ARG A 67 9.06 9.63 -0.31
CA ARG A 67 9.50 9.22 1.03
C ARG A 67 8.33 8.80 1.91
N ALA A 68 7.23 9.53 1.89
CA ALA A 68 6.03 9.20 2.67
C ALA A 68 5.44 7.86 2.22
N LEU A 69 5.34 7.62 0.92
CA LEU A 69 4.84 6.36 0.35
C LEU A 69 5.77 5.19 0.68
N GLU A 70 7.09 5.36 0.51
CA GLU A 70 8.07 4.33 0.83
C GLU A 70 8.04 3.95 2.31
N ASN A 71 8.01 4.94 3.20
CA ASN A 71 7.91 4.70 4.64
C ASN A 71 6.61 4.01 5.03
N LEU A 72 5.48 4.45 4.46
CA LEU A 72 4.18 3.82 4.70
C LEU A 72 4.19 2.36 4.26
N LEU A 73 4.64 2.07 3.04
CA LEU A 73 4.65 0.71 2.51
C LEU A 73 5.63 -0.19 3.25
N ALA A 74 6.80 0.33 3.64
CA ALA A 74 7.76 -0.39 4.46
C ALA A 74 7.16 -0.75 5.84
N LEU A 75 6.48 0.20 6.49
CA LEU A 75 5.78 -0.04 7.75
C LEU A 75 4.70 -1.11 7.58
N ARG A 76 3.79 -0.95 6.59
CA ARG A 76 2.70 -1.91 6.37
C ARG A 76 3.22 -3.31 6.05
N ARG A 77 4.34 -3.40 5.33
CA ARG A 77 5.02 -4.67 5.07
C ARG A 77 5.49 -5.33 6.36
N GLU A 78 6.13 -4.57 7.23
CA GLU A 78 6.62 -5.08 8.51
C GLU A 78 5.47 -5.51 9.42
N GLU A 79 4.38 -4.74 9.47
CA GLU A 79 3.20 -5.09 10.25
C GLU A 79 2.52 -6.37 9.72
N LEU A 80 2.47 -6.56 8.39
CA LEU A 80 1.99 -7.81 7.81
C LEU A 80 2.90 -8.99 8.13
N ARG A 81 4.24 -8.80 8.12
CA ARG A 81 5.18 -9.83 8.58
C ARG A 81 4.90 -10.19 10.04
N GLY A 82 4.70 -9.19 10.90
CA GLY A 82 4.32 -9.34 12.31
C GLY A 82 3.04 -10.17 12.46
N LEU A 83 1.96 -9.76 11.80
CA LEU A 83 0.68 -10.48 11.81
C LEU A 83 0.85 -11.94 11.38
N LEU A 84 1.54 -12.20 10.26
CA LEU A 84 1.73 -13.55 9.73
C LEU A 84 2.56 -14.42 10.67
N SER A 85 3.60 -13.86 11.30
CA SER A 85 4.42 -14.58 12.29
C SER A 85 3.66 -14.97 13.56
N LEU A 86 2.60 -14.24 13.90
CA LEU A 86 1.70 -14.54 15.01
C LEU A 86 0.58 -15.51 14.62
N GLY A 87 0.54 -15.99 13.37
CA GLY A 87 -0.49 -16.90 12.86
C GLY A 87 -1.77 -16.23 12.38
N GLY A 88 -1.77 -14.89 12.20
CA GLY A 88 -2.87 -14.16 11.61
C GLY A 88 -3.05 -14.42 10.11
N VAL A 89 -4.16 -13.95 9.56
CA VAL A 89 -4.53 -14.17 8.15
C VAL A 89 -4.52 -12.86 7.36
N VAL A 90 -3.86 -12.88 6.20
CA VAL A 90 -3.95 -11.81 5.20
C VAL A 90 -4.67 -12.35 3.98
N ALA A 91 -5.81 -11.76 3.63
CA ALA A 91 -6.53 -12.07 2.41
C ALA A 91 -6.48 -10.87 1.46
N VAL A 92 -5.87 -11.07 0.29
CA VAL A 92 -5.75 -10.02 -0.72
C VAL A 92 -6.64 -10.35 -1.91
N ARG A 93 -7.48 -9.40 -2.30
CA ARG A 93 -8.29 -9.53 -3.52
C ARG A 93 -7.38 -9.53 -4.74
N LEU A 94 -7.53 -10.53 -5.61
CA LEU A 94 -6.79 -10.58 -6.86
C LEU A 94 -7.33 -9.53 -7.85
N ARG A 95 -6.44 -8.67 -8.32
CA ARG A 95 -6.67 -7.55 -9.23
C ARG A 95 -5.45 -7.39 -10.14
N PRO A 96 -5.57 -6.72 -11.30
CA PRO A 96 -4.40 -6.15 -11.95
C PRO A 96 -3.64 -5.23 -10.98
N ALA A 97 -2.32 -5.10 -11.16
CA ALA A 97 -1.48 -4.27 -10.28
C ALA A 97 -1.85 -2.78 -10.25
N GLY A 98 -2.70 -2.33 -11.17
CA GLY A 98 -3.17 -0.96 -11.28
C GLY A 98 -2.11 -0.02 -11.85
N GLU A 99 -2.31 1.28 -11.64
CA GLU A 99 -1.36 2.30 -12.06
C GLU A 99 -0.06 2.23 -11.25
N VAL A 100 1.06 2.26 -11.96
CA VAL A 100 2.40 2.20 -11.37
C VAL A 100 2.93 3.61 -11.14
N LEU A 101 3.56 3.82 -9.98
CA LEU A 101 4.37 5.01 -9.71
C LEU A 101 5.86 4.65 -9.84
N GLU A 102 6.57 5.37 -10.70
CA GLU A 102 8.03 5.31 -10.78
C GLU A 102 8.67 6.42 -9.95
N ILE A 103 9.47 6.03 -8.97
CA ILE A 103 10.29 6.94 -8.17
C ILE A 103 11.68 6.98 -8.80
N ARG A 104 12.04 8.14 -9.35
CA ARG A 104 13.36 8.35 -9.96
C ARG A 104 14.45 8.23 -8.91
N SER A 105 15.49 7.47 -9.24
CA SER A 105 16.69 7.36 -8.41
C SER A 105 17.84 8.13 -9.05
N PRO A 106 18.63 8.89 -8.28
CA PRO A 106 19.88 9.48 -8.76
C PRO A 106 20.87 8.44 -9.28
N LEU A 107 20.74 7.18 -8.83
CA LEU A 107 21.61 6.05 -9.19
C LEU A 107 21.11 5.30 -10.45
N GLY A 108 20.13 5.84 -11.17
CA GLY A 108 19.64 5.32 -12.46
C GLY A 108 18.54 4.26 -12.37
N ALA A 109 18.54 3.39 -11.36
CA ALA A 109 17.48 2.39 -11.17
C ALA A 109 16.22 3.02 -10.57
N CYS A 110 15.14 3.13 -11.36
CA CYS A 110 13.86 3.64 -10.87
C CYS A 110 13.18 2.58 -9.98
N ARG A 111 12.74 2.99 -8.79
CA ARG A 111 11.91 2.16 -7.92
C ARG A 111 10.46 2.24 -8.40
N ARG A 112 9.73 1.13 -8.33
CA ARG A 112 8.33 1.04 -8.79
C ARG A 112 7.42 0.68 -7.64
N LEU A 113 6.39 1.51 -7.42
CA LEU A 113 5.27 1.20 -6.53
C LEU A 113 4.05 0.83 -7.38
N HIS A 114 3.34 -0.20 -6.94
CA HIS A 114 2.11 -0.71 -7.55
C HIS A 114 1.19 -1.25 -6.47
N GLY A 115 -0.02 -1.69 -6.83
CA GLY A 115 -1.06 -2.13 -5.90
C GLY A 115 -0.66 -3.27 -4.95
N TYR A 116 0.48 -3.93 -5.16
CA TYR A 116 0.97 -5.04 -4.32
C TYR A 116 2.28 -4.72 -3.60
N SER A 117 2.80 -3.50 -3.68
CA SER A 117 4.09 -3.12 -3.07
C SER A 117 4.11 -3.15 -1.53
N PHE A 118 2.96 -3.30 -0.89
CA PHE A 118 2.83 -3.52 0.55
C PHE A 118 3.14 -4.96 0.99
N LEU A 119 3.10 -5.93 0.06
CA LEU A 119 3.29 -7.34 0.42
C LEU A 119 4.70 -7.60 0.97
N PRO A 120 4.84 -8.47 1.99
CA PRO A 120 6.12 -9.00 2.40
C PRO A 120 6.85 -9.68 1.25
N GLU A 121 8.14 -9.39 1.10
CA GLU A 121 9.04 -10.16 0.24
C GLU A 121 9.34 -11.50 0.94
N ILE A 122 9.19 -12.60 0.18
CA ILE A 122 9.46 -13.98 0.63
C ILE A 122 10.97 -14.20 0.71
#